data_AF-A0A355A518-F1
#
_entry.id   AF-A0A355A518-F1
#
_cell.length_a   1.000
_cell.length_b   1.000
_cell.length_c   1.000
_cell.angle_alpha   90.00
_cell.angle_beta   90.00
_cell.angle_gamma   90.00
#
_symmetry.space_group_name_H-M   'P 1'
#
loop_
_entity.id
_entity.type
_entity.pdbx_description
1 polymer ?
#
loop_
_entity_poly.entity_id
_entity_poly.type
_entity_poly.pdbx_seq_one_letter_code
_entity_poly.pdbx_strand_id
1 'polypeptide(L)'
;MVKKILLVCTGNTCRSPMAAALLQKILEGKREITSEIQISSAGIYAFPGAPASTEAIEVMRHYGVDLSTHLSRGLQSEELLASDLILTMTTAQKAQLLKAFPEVKDKVFILREYIEEQLKGKGVSREHPIAFSEGKDTGVDIPDPFGQTLEVYHSCAEVIVQNLQELVKLLLAERGDRKKKGGEKMRIAIGSDHAGFQLKAEIAKYLEAKGYEFKDFGVFSSESVDYPDQAALVAKAVAKGEFDQGIIICGTGIGVSIAANKIKGIRAAHCHDVFSAQMARAHNDSNVLTMGSRVVGPGLAETIVEAYLEGKFQGGRHQRRVDKITKLEE
;
A
#
# COMPACT_ATOMS: atom_id res chain seq x y z
N MET A 1 -0.51 0.86 2.69
CA MET A 1 -0.18 1.19 4.08
C MET A 1 -1.14 2.28 4.42
N VAL A 2 -1.98 2.00 5.39
CA VAL A 2 -2.96 2.95 5.89
C VAL A 2 -2.20 4.13 6.48
N LYS A 3 -2.43 5.33 5.96
CA LYS A 3 -1.85 6.59 6.46
C LYS A 3 -2.90 7.48 7.12
N LYS A 4 -4.17 7.35 6.75
CA LYS A 4 -5.27 8.14 7.32
C LYS A 4 -6.36 7.21 7.85
N ILE A 5 -6.51 7.17 9.19
CA ILE A 5 -7.52 6.38 9.89
C ILE A 5 -8.60 7.30 10.43
N LEU A 6 -9.85 7.04 10.07
CA LEU A 6 -11.01 7.74 10.58
C LEU A 6 -11.86 6.83 11.47
N LEU A 7 -12.03 7.22 12.73
CA LEU A 7 -12.87 6.52 13.70
C LEU A 7 -14.27 7.15 13.71
N VAL A 8 -15.31 6.35 13.50
CA VAL A 8 -16.68 6.86 13.38
C VAL A 8 -17.60 6.23 14.42
N CYS A 9 -18.38 7.06 15.12
CA CYS A 9 -19.49 6.60 15.95
C CYS A 9 -20.75 7.43 15.69
N THR A 10 -21.75 7.36 16.57
CA THR A 10 -23.00 8.11 16.41
C THR A 10 -22.80 9.61 16.61
N GLY A 11 -22.46 10.05 17.84
CA GLY A 11 -22.43 11.47 18.21
C GLY A 11 -21.05 12.13 18.27
N ASN A 12 -19.96 11.36 18.15
CA ASN A 12 -18.58 11.82 18.35
C ASN A 12 -18.31 12.45 19.73
N THR A 13 -18.98 11.94 20.76
CA THR A 13 -18.86 12.40 22.16
C THR A 13 -18.32 11.31 23.09
N CYS A 14 -18.41 10.03 22.72
CA CYS A 14 -17.95 8.90 23.53
C CYS A 14 -16.99 7.99 22.74
N ARG A 15 -17.51 7.00 21.98
CA ARG A 15 -16.71 5.91 21.40
C ARG A 15 -15.61 6.33 20.41
N SER A 16 -15.94 7.12 19.37
CA SER A 16 -14.95 7.52 18.38
C SER A 16 -13.86 8.48 18.90
N PRO A 17 -14.13 9.47 19.78
CA PRO A 17 -13.05 10.25 20.37
C PRO A 17 -12.19 9.44 21.33
N MET A 18 -12.79 8.55 22.15
CA MET A 18 -12.02 7.60 22.98
C MET A 18 -11.09 6.75 22.10
N ALA A 19 -11.62 6.14 21.04
CA ALA A 19 -10.84 5.29 20.14
C ALA A 19 -9.70 6.04 19.44
N ALA A 20 -9.95 7.25 18.92
CA ALA A 20 -8.91 8.03 18.25
C ALA A 20 -7.80 8.44 19.20
N ALA A 21 -8.13 8.93 20.40
CA ALA A 21 -7.14 9.38 21.36
C ALA A 21 -6.36 8.21 21.99
N LEU A 22 -7.01 7.07 22.24
CA LEU A 22 -6.33 5.84 22.65
C LEU A 22 -5.40 5.32 21.56
N LEU A 23 -5.82 5.32 20.29
CA LEU A 23 -4.98 4.88 19.19
C LEU A 23 -3.75 5.77 19.06
N GLN A 24 -3.93 7.09 19.15
CA GLN A 24 -2.84 8.06 19.16
C GLN A 24 -1.84 7.74 20.28
N LYS A 25 -2.32 7.56 21.51
CA LYS A 25 -1.48 7.23 22.66
C LYS A 25 -0.74 5.89 22.51
N ILE A 26 -1.40 4.85 22.00
CA ILE A 26 -0.77 3.54 21.76
C ILE A 26 0.35 3.69 20.71
N LEU A 27 0.15 4.53 19.69
CA LEU A 27 1.15 4.80 18.66
C LEU A 27 2.32 5.69 19.14
N GLU A 28 2.14 6.57 20.12
CA GLU A 28 3.23 7.39 20.67
C GLU A 28 4.38 6.53 21.22
N GLY A 29 4.07 5.37 21.78
CA GLY A 29 5.06 4.38 22.20
C GLY A 29 5.77 3.64 21.06
N LYS A 30 5.41 3.92 19.80
CA LYS A 30 5.85 3.20 18.59
C LYS A 30 6.41 4.15 17.55
N ARG A 31 7.55 4.81 17.88
CA ARG A 31 8.30 5.78 17.04
C ARG A 31 8.42 5.39 15.58
N GLU A 32 8.44 4.09 15.31
CA GLU A 32 8.57 3.57 13.98
C GLU A 32 7.41 4.02 13.06
N ILE A 33 6.15 4.08 13.53
CA ILE A 33 4.98 4.36 12.67
C ILE A 33 4.21 5.64 13.05
N THR A 34 4.49 6.22 14.22
CA THR A 34 3.73 7.37 14.77
C THR A 34 3.66 8.57 13.81
N SER A 35 4.74 8.89 13.10
CA SER A 35 4.79 10.04 12.17
C SER A 35 4.14 9.76 10.81
N GLU A 36 3.75 8.50 10.54
CA GLU A 36 3.24 8.08 9.23
C GLU A 36 1.71 7.96 9.19
N ILE A 37 1.05 7.93 10.35
CA ILE A 37 -0.39 7.73 10.48
C ILE A 37 -1.04 8.99 11.08
N GLN A 38 -2.00 9.52 10.34
CA GLN A 38 -2.94 10.55 10.78
C GLN A 38 -4.21 9.87 11.29
N ILE A 39 -4.65 10.26 12.47
CA ILE A 39 -5.84 9.72 13.13
C ILE A 39 -6.85 10.85 13.32
N SER A 40 -8.10 10.59 12.99
CA SER A 40 -9.20 11.51 13.24
C SER A 40 -10.45 10.78 13.71
N SER A 41 -11.40 11.48 14.34
CA SER A 41 -12.69 10.92 14.74
C SER A 41 -13.86 11.82 14.34
N ALA A 42 -14.98 11.23 13.95
CA ALA A 42 -16.20 11.95 13.58
C ALA A 42 -17.46 11.17 14.00
N GLY A 43 -18.62 11.81 13.83
CA GLY A 43 -19.91 11.23 14.17
C GLY A 43 -20.91 11.34 13.02
N ILE A 44 -21.68 10.27 12.82
CA ILE A 44 -22.69 10.21 11.76
C ILE A 44 -23.84 11.18 12.02
N TYR A 45 -24.21 11.37 13.29
CA TYR A 45 -25.25 12.27 13.76
C TYR A 45 -24.72 13.16 14.89
N ALA A 46 -23.49 13.65 14.74
CA ALA A 46 -22.90 14.53 15.73
C ALA A 46 -23.56 15.92 15.71
N PHE A 47 -23.75 16.49 16.89
CA PHE A 47 -24.04 17.91 17.05
C PHE A 47 -22.70 18.64 17.19
N PRO A 48 -22.19 19.38 16.18
CA PRO A 48 -20.84 19.92 16.19
C PRO A 48 -20.58 20.88 17.36
N GLY A 49 -19.41 20.78 17.98
CA GLY A 49 -19.01 21.61 19.12
C GLY A 49 -19.48 21.11 20.48
N ALA A 50 -20.18 19.98 20.56
CA ALA A 50 -20.50 19.35 21.84
C ALA A 50 -19.23 18.75 22.47
N PRO A 51 -19.01 18.90 23.78
CA PRO A 51 -17.87 18.29 24.45
C PRO A 51 -17.98 16.76 24.45
N ALA A 52 -16.87 16.08 24.68
CA ALA A 52 -16.90 14.67 25.09
C ALA A 52 -17.76 14.51 26.36
N SER A 53 -18.42 13.36 26.53
CA SER A 53 -19.21 13.13 27.75
C SER A 53 -18.31 13.15 28.99
N THR A 54 -18.86 13.59 30.11
CA THR A 54 -18.11 13.68 31.39
C THR A 54 -17.53 12.33 31.78
N GLU A 55 -18.31 11.25 31.60
CA GLU A 55 -17.89 9.88 31.89
C GLU A 55 -16.77 9.42 30.95
N ALA A 56 -16.83 9.79 29.65
CA ALA A 56 -15.75 9.47 28.72
C ALA A 56 -14.46 10.20 29.10
N ILE A 57 -14.53 11.47 29.50
CA ILE A 57 -13.37 12.22 29.98
C ILE A 57 -12.78 11.55 31.23
N GLU A 58 -13.62 11.16 32.18
CA GLU A 58 -13.21 10.51 33.43
C GLU A 58 -12.55 9.15 33.21
N VAL A 59 -13.15 8.28 32.39
CA VAL A 59 -12.58 6.98 32.06
C VAL A 59 -11.25 7.15 31.31
N MET A 60 -11.14 8.10 30.40
CA MET A 60 -9.93 8.29 29.61
C MET A 60 -8.73 8.78 30.43
N ARG A 61 -8.96 9.47 31.55
CA ARG A 61 -7.89 9.81 32.51
C ARG A 61 -7.20 8.57 33.08
N HIS A 62 -7.92 7.46 33.27
CA HIS A 62 -7.33 6.20 33.73
C HIS A 62 -6.34 5.63 32.72
N TYR A 63 -6.58 5.88 31.43
CA TYR A 63 -5.66 5.56 30.35
C TYR A 63 -4.63 6.67 30.11
N GLY A 64 -4.58 7.71 30.96
CA GLY A 64 -3.72 8.88 30.84
C GLY A 64 -3.90 9.65 29.52
N VAL A 65 -5.14 9.77 29.06
CA VAL A 65 -5.55 10.55 27.89
C VAL A 65 -6.50 11.64 28.36
N ASP A 66 -6.31 12.87 27.88
CA ASP A 66 -7.21 13.98 28.14
C ASP A 66 -8.15 14.21 26.95
N LEU A 67 -9.46 14.08 27.19
CA LEU A 67 -10.52 14.40 26.21
C LEU A 67 -11.25 15.71 26.53
N SER A 68 -10.84 16.45 27.56
CA SER A 68 -11.55 17.67 28.00
C SER A 68 -11.62 18.77 26.93
N THR A 69 -10.66 18.80 26.02
CA THR A 69 -10.61 19.75 24.90
C THR A 69 -11.24 19.20 23.62
N HIS A 70 -11.72 17.95 23.61
CA HIS A 70 -12.35 17.36 22.43
C HIS A 70 -13.71 18.03 22.17
N LEU A 71 -13.95 18.37 20.90
CA LEU A 71 -15.22 18.89 20.42
C LEU A 71 -15.72 17.96 19.32
N SER A 72 -16.97 17.52 19.46
CA SER A 72 -17.65 16.69 18.48
C SER A 72 -17.71 17.39 17.12
N ARG A 73 -17.68 16.60 16.07
CA ARG A 73 -17.87 17.08 14.70
C ARG A 73 -18.63 16.07 13.86
N GLY A 74 -19.46 16.59 12.97
CA GLY A 74 -20.16 15.81 11.97
C GLY A 74 -19.20 15.26 10.93
N LEU A 75 -19.47 14.04 10.49
CA LEU A 75 -18.75 13.41 9.39
C LEU A 75 -18.88 14.24 8.10
N GLN A 76 -17.75 14.48 7.42
CA GLN A 76 -17.69 15.21 6.15
C GLN A 76 -17.31 14.26 5.01
N SER A 77 -17.87 14.49 3.82
CA SER A 77 -17.65 13.66 2.63
C SER A 77 -16.18 13.66 2.18
N GLU A 78 -15.53 14.81 2.26
CA GLU A 78 -14.13 14.99 1.86
C GLU A 78 -13.20 14.14 2.74
N GLU A 79 -13.51 14.05 4.03
CA GLU A 79 -12.74 13.24 4.96
C GLU A 79 -12.93 11.75 4.67
N LEU A 80 -14.17 11.31 4.46
CA LEU A 80 -14.47 9.94 4.06
C LEU A 80 -13.68 9.56 2.80
N LEU A 81 -13.65 10.42 1.78
CA LEU A 81 -12.91 10.17 0.54
C LEU A 81 -11.39 10.20 0.73
N ALA A 82 -10.87 11.05 1.62
CA ALA A 82 -9.45 11.18 1.89
C ALA A 82 -8.88 10.09 2.83
N SER A 83 -9.71 9.43 3.64
CA SER A 83 -9.27 8.35 4.53
C SER A 83 -8.86 7.09 3.76
N ASP A 84 -7.83 6.41 4.26
CA ASP A 84 -7.41 5.10 3.75
C ASP A 84 -8.17 3.96 4.45
N LEU A 85 -8.55 4.17 5.71
CA LEU A 85 -9.28 3.20 6.54
C LEU A 85 -10.31 3.94 7.41
N ILE A 86 -11.55 3.49 7.38
CA ILE A 86 -12.66 4.02 8.17
C ILE A 86 -13.18 2.90 9.05
N LEU A 87 -13.15 3.13 10.37
CA LEU A 87 -13.55 2.13 11.37
C LEU A 87 -14.78 2.61 12.13
N THR A 88 -15.89 1.91 11.97
CA THR A 88 -17.12 2.13 12.73
C THR A 88 -17.14 1.29 14.00
N MET A 89 -18.01 1.67 14.94
CA MET A 89 -18.19 0.93 16.19
C MET A 89 -19.23 -0.18 16.04
N THR A 90 -20.19 -0.03 15.13
CA THR A 90 -21.32 -0.98 14.99
C THR A 90 -21.67 -1.28 13.53
N THR A 91 -22.38 -2.38 13.32
CA THR A 91 -22.93 -2.83 12.05
C THR A 91 -23.92 -1.81 11.48
N ALA A 92 -24.77 -1.25 12.34
CA ALA A 92 -25.73 -0.22 11.95
C ALA A 92 -25.03 1.04 11.40
N GLN A 93 -23.93 1.47 12.03
CA GLN A 93 -23.12 2.60 11.57
C GLN A 93 -22.47 2.31 10.21
N LYS A 94 -21.88 1.12 10.03
CA LYS A 94 -21.32 0.68 8.74
C LYS A 94 -22.39 0.70 7.65
N ALA A 95 -23.53 0.06 7.88
CA ALA A 95 -24.64 0.00 6.92
C ALA A 95 -25.14 1.40 6.53
N GLN A 96 -25.23 2.31 7.50
CA GLN A 96 -25.65 3.68 7.24
C GLN A 96 -24.62 4.44 6.38
N LEU A 97 -23.32 4.33 6.68
CA LEU A 97 -22.26 4.94 5.87
C LEU A 97 -22.29 4.41 4.45
N LEU A 98 -22.39 3.08 4.26
CA LEU A 98 -22.41 2.47 2.93
C LEU A 98 -23.65 2.84 2.12
N LYS A 99 -24.78 3.09 2.79
CA LYS A 99 -26.00 3.58 2.13
C LYS A 99 -25.84 5.02 1.65
N ALA A 100 -25.20 5.88 2.45
CA ALA A 100 -25.00 7.29 2.12
C ALA A 100 -23.82 7.53 1.15
N PHE A 101 -22.76 6.73 1.26
CA PHE A 101 -21.49 6.87 0.55
C PHE A 101 -21.01 5.49 0.03
N PRO A 102 -21.66 4.93 -0.99
CA PRO A 102 -21.30 3.61 -1.53
C PRO A 102 -19.88 3.55 -2.12
N GLU A 103 -19.31 4.69 -2.51
CA GLU A 103 -17.97 4.81 -3.09
C GLU A 103 -16.83 4.49 -2.09
N VAL A 104 -17.09 4.55 -0.78
CA VAL A 104 -16.10 4.22 0.25
C VAL A 104 -16.16 2.78 0.73
N LYS A 105 -16.96 1.91 0.09
CA LYS A 105 -17.22 0.54 0.55
C LYS A 105 -15.96 -0.28 0.85
N ASP A 106 -14.90 -0.10 0.06
CA ASP A 106 -13.69 -0.92 0.15
C ASP A 106 -12.77 -0.49 1.31
N LYS A 107 -13.14 0.59 2.02
CA LYS A 107 -12.37 1.15 3.15
C LYS A 107 -13.18 1.33 4.44
N VAL A 108 -14.46 0.91 4.47
CA VAL A 108 -15.32 1.01 5.67
C VAL A 108 -15.51 -0.36 6.30
N PHE A 109 -15.10 -0.49 7.57
CA PHE A 109 -15.20 -1.72 8.34
C PHE A 109 -15.67 -1.45 9.77
N ILE A 110 -16.24 -2.44 10.44
CA ILE A 110 -16.41 -2.39 11.90
C ILE A 110 -15.03 -2.66 12.52
N LEU A 111 -14.66 -1.95 13.60
CA LEU A 111 -13.33 -2.08 14.22
C LEU A 111 -12.95 -3.55 14.51
N ARG A 112 -13.85 -4.30 15.14
CA ARG A 112 -13.64 -5.71 15.47
C ARG A 112 -13.62 -6.62 14.23
N GLU A 113 -14.56 -6.40 13.31
CA GLU A 113 -14.64 -7.14 12.03
C GLU A 113 -13.34 -7.02 11.23
N TYR A 114 -12.80 -5.80 11.10
CA TYR A 114 -11.56 -5.54 10.36
C TYR A 114 -10.40 -6.37 10.93
N ILE A 115 -10.24 -6.37 12.26
CA ILE A 115 -9.17 -7.13 12.93
C ILE A 115 -9.33 -8.63 12.67
N GLU A 116 -10.55 -9.15 12.80
CA GLU A 116 -10.85 -10.57 12.58
C GLU A 116 -10.59 -10.99 11.12
N GLU A 117 -10.98 -10.18 10.13
CA GLU A 117 -10.73 -10.43 8.71
C GLU A 117 -9.22 -10.44 8.38
N GLN A 118 -8.46 -9.47 8.90
CA GLN A 118 -7.01 -9.40 8.69
C GLN A 118 -6.27 -10.57 9.33
N LEU A 119 -6.71 -11.05 10.50
CA LEU A 119 -6.11 -12.22 11.16
C LEU A 119 -6.42 -13.52 10.41
N LYS A 120 -7.67 -13.71 9.95
CA LYS A 120 -8.07 -14.87 9.12
C LYS A 120 -7.28 -14.93 7.82
N GLY A 121 -7.11 -13.80 7.14
CA GLY A 121 -6.30 -13.71 5.92
C GLY A 121 -4.81 -14.07 6.12
N LYS A 122 -4.31 -14.02 7.36
CA LYS A 122 -2.93 -14.40 7.73
C LYS A 122 -2.82 -15.82 8.32
N GLY A 123 -3.89 -16.63 8.26
CA GLY A 123 -3.86 -18.02 8.73
C GLY A 123 -3.80 -18.18 10.25
N VAL A 124 -4.10 -17.12 11.02
CA VAL A 124 -4.13 -17.15 12.48
C VAL A 124 -5.56 -17.42 12.94
N SER A 125 -5.86 -18.66 13.32
CA SER A 125 -7.10 -19.01 14.01
C SER A 125 -6.98 -18.64 15.50
N ARG A 126 -7.83 -17.75 16.00
CA ARG A 126 -8.02 -17.61 17.45
C ARG A 126 -9.18 -18.49 17.91
N GLU A 127 -8.92 -19.28 18.95
CA GLU A 127 -9.95 -19.76 19.87
C GLU A 127 -10.23 -18.64 20.88
N HIS A 128 -11.51 -18.40 21.16
CA HIS A 128 -12.11 -17.50 22.16
C HIS A 128 -12.46 -16.06 21.72
N PRO A 129 -13.75 -15.69 21.78
CA PRO A 129 -14.19 -14.30 21.67
C PRO A 129 -13.78 -13.53 22.93
N ILE A 130 -13.51 -12.23 22.77
CA ILE A 130 -13.49 -11.28 23.88
C ILE A 130 -14.90 -11.36 24.51
N ALA A 131 -15.02 -12.03 25.64
CA ALA A 131 -16.29 -12.27 26.31
C ALA A 131 -16.58 -11.12 27.28
N PHE A 132 -17.74 -10.50 27.13
CA PHE A 132 -18.33 -9.72 28.23
C PHE A 132 -18.90 -10.66 29.28
N SER A 133 -18.65 -10.33 30.55
CA SER A 133 -19.38 -10.93 31.66
C SER A 133 -20.86 -10.53 31.60
N GLU A 134 -21.69 -11.57 31.53
CA GLU A 134 -23.13 -11.63 31.82
C GLU A 134 -24.05 -10.62 31.10
N GLY A 135 -24.39 -10.93 29.84
CA GLY A 135 -25.61 -10.41 29.21
C GLY A 135 -25.58 -10.41 27.68
N LYS A 136 -25.99 -11.52 27.04
CA LYS A 136 -26.31 -11.65 25.59
C LYS A 136 -25.43 -10.82 24.64
N ASP A 137 -24.14 -11.15 24.55
CA ASP A 137 -23.24 -10.64 23.51
C ASP A 137 -23.54 -11.36 22.17
N THR A 138 -23.89 -10.61 21.12
CA THR A 138 -24.33 -11.15 19.82
C THR A 138 -23.42 -10.80 18.64
N GLY A 139 -22.24 -10.16 18.79
CA GLY A 139 -21.41 -9.94 17.60
C GLY A 139 -20.23 -8.98 17.65
N VAL A 140 -19.93 -8.41 16.48
CA VAL A 140 -18.78 -7.54 16.17
C VAL A 140 -18.92 -6.10 16.67
N ASP A 141 -20.06 -5.75 17.25
CA ASP A 141 -20.43 -4.37 17.61
C ASP A 141 -19.89 -3.96 18.98
N ILE A 142 -19.45 -2.70 19.11
CA ILE A 142 -19.07 -2.08 20.38
C ILE A 142 -20.29 -1.30 20.92
N PRO A 143 -20.86 -1.73 22.07
CA PRO A 143 -22.06 -1.11 22.66
C PRO A 143 -21.88 0.40 22.91
N ASP A 144 -22.97 1.16 22.81
CA ASP A 144 -22.94 2.61 23.06
C ASP A 144 -23.06 2.90 24.56
N PRO A 145 -22.05 3.50 25.22
CA PRO A 145 -22.12 3.78 26.65
C PRO A 145 -22.88 5.08 26.96
N PHE A 146 -23.34 5.83 25.95
CA PHE A 146 -23.97 7.13 26.16
C PHE A 146 -25.16 7.07 27.13
N GLY A 147 -25.12 7.89 28.18
CA GLY A 147 -26.15 7.94 29.23
C GLY A 147 -26.15 6.74 30.20
N GLN A 148 -25.15 5.86 30.14
CA GLN A 148 -25.00 4.72 31.04
C GLN A 148 -24.05 5.03 32.20
N THR A 149 -23.87 4.07 33.11
CA THR A 149 -23.00 4.22 34.30
C THR A 149 -21.51 4.25 33.93
N LEU A 150 -20.67 4.73 34.84
CA LEU A 150 -19.22 4.82 34.64
C LEU A 150 -18.60 3.42 34.38
N GLU A 151 -19.13 2.37 35.02
CA GLU A 151 -18.70 0.98 34.79
C GLU A 151 -18.92 0.54 33.33
N VAL A 152 -20.03 0.98 32.70
CA VAL A 152 -20.30 0.70 31.28
C VAL A 152 -19.33 1.46 30.37
N TYR A 153 -18.95 2.69 30.74
CA TYR A 153 -17.90 3.43 30.02
C TYR A 153 -16.54 2.76 30.14
N HIS A 154 -16.15 2.29 31.34
CA HIS A 154 -14.92 1.53 31.54
C HIS A 154 -14.89 0.27 30.66
N SER A 155 -15.96 -0.52 30.74
CA SER A 155 -16.19 -1.70 29.90
C SER A 155 -16.05 -1.40 28.41
N CYS A 156 -16.66 -0.31 27.93
CA CYS A 156 -16.56 0.11 26.53
C CYS A 156 -15.12 0.50 26.15
N ALA A 157 -14.43 1.26 27.01
CA ALA A 157 -13.06 1.67 26.78
C ALA A 157 -12.10 0.48 26.76
N GLU A 158 -12.26 -0.50 27.63
CA GLU A 158 -11.46 -1.74 27.65
C GLU A 158 -11.54 -2.49 26.32
N VAL A 159 -12.75 -2.67 25.78
CA VAL A 159 -12.95 -3.30 24.47
C VAL A 159 -12.26 -2.51 23.36
N ILE A 160 -12.41 -1.19 23.38
CA ILE A 160 -11.74 -0.31 22.41
C ILE A 160 -10.22 -0.50 22.50
N VAL A 161 -9.63 -0.46 23.70
CA VAL A 161 -8.19 -0.64 23.90
C VAL A 161 -7.71 -2.00 23.38
N GLN A 162 -8.41 -3.09 23.71
CA GLN A 162 -8.03 -4.43 23.26
C GLN A 162 -8.02 -4.53 21.73
N ASN A 163 -9.05 -4.00 21.07
CA ASN A 163 -9.12 -3.98 19.61
C ASN A 163 -8.01 -3.10 19.01
N LEU A 164 -7.77 -1.90 19.56
CA LEU A 164 -6.75 -1.01 19.05
C LEU A 164 -5.32 -1.56 19.22
N GLN A 165 -5.05 -2.31 20.29
CA GLN A 165 -3.77 -3.00 20.46
C GLN A 165 -3.52 -4.04 19.34
N GLU A 166 -4.55 -4.82 18.98
CA GLU A 166 -4.44 -5.76 17.86
C GLU A 166 -4.34 -5.04 16.51
N LEU A 167 -5.11 -3.96 16.30
CA LEU A 167 -4.98 -3.12 15.11
C LEU A 167 -3.55 -2.60 14.95
N VAL A 168 -2.92 -2.10 16.02
CA VAL A 168 -1.54 -1.61 15.97
C VAL A 168 -0.56 -2.74 15.65
N LYS A 169 -0.74 -3.95 16.20
CA LYS A 169 0.08 -5.11 15.81
C LYS A 169 -0.05 -5.41 14.32
N LEU A 170 -1.27 -5.37 13.77
CA LEU A 170 -1.50 -5.58 12.34
C LEU A 170 -0.83 -4.51 11.47
N LEU A 171 -0.96 -3.24 11.83
CA LEU A 171 -0.34 -2.11 11.13
C LEU A 171 1.20 -2.21 11.16
N LEU A 172 1.78 -2.59 12.30
CA LEU A 172 3.23 -2.82 12.43
C LEU A 172 3.67 -4.04 11.63
N ALA A 173 2.89 -5.12 11.61
CA ALA A 173 3.18 -6.31 10.81
C ALA A 173 3.13 -6.00 9.31
N GLU A 174 2.13 -5.25 8.82
CA GLU A 174 2.09 -4.79 7.43
C GLU A 174 3.30 -3.94 7.07
N ARG A 175 3.75 -3.08 7.99
CA ARG A 175 4.96 -2.28 7.81
C ARG A 175 6.23 -3.13 7.82
N GLY A 176 6.31 -4.14 8.69
CA GLY A 176 7.39 -5.12 8.73
C GLY A 176 7.45 -5.98 7.48
N ASP A 177 6.30 -6.48 6.99
CA ASP A 177 6.16 -7.22 5.75
C ASP A 177 6.52 -6.36 4.54
N ARG A 178 6.20 -5.06 4.56
CA ARG A 178 6.65 -4.09 3.55
C ARG A 178 8.12 -3.72 3.69
N LYS A 179 8.72 -3.67 4.89
CA LYS A 179 10.18 -3.53 5.04
C LYS A 179 10.91 -4.78 4.56
N LYS A 180 10.33 -5.98 4.71
CA LYS A 180 10.85 -7.23 4.14
C LYS A 180 10.68 -7.28 2.62
N LYS A 181 9.50 -6.90 2.08
CA LYS A 181 9.25 -6.82 0.62
C LYS A 181 9.86 -5.60 -0.07
N GLY A 182 10.18 -4.55 0.68
CA GLY A 182 10.91 -3.36 0.25
C GLY A 182 12.37 -3.38 0.71
N GLY A 183 12.84 -4.54 1.18
CA GLY A 183 14.20 -4.81 1.63
C GLY A 183 15.02 -5.61 0.62
N GLU A 184 14.38 -6.33 -0.32
CA GLU A 184 15.03 -6.63 -1.59
C GLU A 184 14.93 -5.37 -2.44
N LYS A 185 16.04 -4.62 -2.52
CA LYS A 185 16.18 -3.59 -3.55
C LYS A 185 15.91 -4.27 -4.88
N MET A 186 15.07 -3.66 -5.71
CA MET A 186 14.84 -4.14 -7.07
C MET A 186 16.18 -4.28 -7.79
N ARG A 187 16.55 -5.51 -8.12
CA ARG A 187 17.79 -5.87 -8.79
C ARG A 187 17.59 -5.68 -10.29
N ILE A 188 18.38 -4.80 -10.88
CA ILE A 188 18.25 -4.44 -12.30
C ILE A 188 19.42 -5.03 -13.10
N ALA A 189 19.13 -5.79 -14.14
CA ALA A 189 20.12 -6.17 -15.13
C ALA A 189 20.13 -5.12 -16.25
N ILE A 190 21.25 -4.45 -16.51
CA ILE A 190 21.38 -3.50 -17.60
C ILE A 190 22.38 -4.00 -18.65
N GLY A 191 22.09 -3.80 -19.92
CA GLY A 191 22.99 -4.17 -21.01
C GLY A 191 22.76 -3.37 -22.29
N SER A 192 23.72 -3.43 -23.21
CA SER A 192 23.62 -2.80 -24.51
C SER A 192 24.48 -3.48 -25.56
N ASP A 193 24.15 -3.25 -26.84
CA ASP A 193 25.14 -3.39 -27.91
C ASP A 193 26.08 -2.16 -27.94
N HIS A 194 26.98 -2.16 -28.92
CA HIS A 194 27.94 -1.07 -29.15
C HIS A 194 27.28 0.28 -29.44
N ALA A 195 26.13 0.29 -30.12
CA ALA A 195 25.39 1.52 -30.43
C ALA A 195 24.69 2.08 -29.18
N GLY A 196 24.27 1.22 -28.24
CA GLY A 196 23.64 1.61 -26.98
C GLY A 196 24.61 2.02 -25.86
N PHE A 197 25.92 1.78 -26.01
CA PHE A 197 26.93 1.90 -24.96
C PHE A 197 26.89 3.24 -24.20
N GLN A 198 26.84 4.37 -24.91
CA GLN A 198 26.84 5.69 -24.28
C GLN A 198 25.57 5.95 -23.47
N LEU A 199 24.40 5.65 -24.04
CA LEU A 199 23.13 5.84 -23.33
C LEU A 199 23.02 4.90 -22.13
N LYS A 200 23.54 3.68 -22.23
CA LYS A 200 23.63 2.75 -21.10
C LYS A 200 24.45 3.33 -19.95
N ALA A 201 25.59 3.96 -20.23
CA ALA A 201 26.40 4.58 -19.20
C ALA A 201 25.65 5.71 -18.47
N GLU A 202 24.89 6.53 -19.19
CA GLU A 202 24.03 7.57 -18.58
C GLU A 202 22.93 6.97 -17.70
N ILE A 203 22.24 5.91 -18.17
CA ILE A 203 21.23 5.22 -17.36
C ILE A 203 21.85 4.54 -16.15
N ALA A 204 23.05 3.96 -16.25
CA ALA A 204 23.75 3.38 -15.11
C ALA A 204 24.05 4.43 -14.02
N LYS A 205 24.51 5.63 -14.42
CA LYS A 205 24.71 6.76 -13.48
C LYS A 205 23.40 7.18 -12.82
N TYR A 206 22.32 7.25 -13.58
CA TYR A 206 20.98 7.56 -13.06
C TYR A 206 20.54 6.53 -12.02
N LEU A 207 20.70 5.23 -12.31
CA LEU A 207 20.35 4.14 -11.40
C LEU A 207 21.17 4.21 -10.10
N GLU A 208 22.47 4.48 -10.21
CA GLU A 208 23.36 4.68 -9.07
C GLU A 208 22.93 5.88 -8.22
N ALA A 209 22.67 7.03 -8.84
CA ALA A 209 22.23 8.25 -8.15
C ALA A 209 20.89 8.07 -7.41
N LYS A 210 19.99 7.23 -7.94
CA LYS A 210 18.71 6.88 -7.31
C LYS A 210 18.82 5.73 -6.30
N GLY A 211 19.99 5.12 -6.15
CA GLY A 211 20.28 4.08 -5.16
C GLY A 211 19.75 2.69 -5.51
N TYR A 212 19.44 2.44 -6.80
CA TYR A 212 19.04 1.11 -7.29
C TYR A 212 20.22 0.13 -7.25
N GLU A 213 19.93 -1.13 -7.01
CA GLU A 213 20.91 -2.21 -7.15
C GLU A 213 20.87 -2.71 -8.60
N PHE A 214 22.00 -2.67 -9.29
CA PHE A 214 22.07 -3.11 -10.67
C PHE A 214 23.39 -3.79 -11.02
N LYS A 215 23.35 -4.62 -12.06
CA LYS A 215 24.53 -5.22 -12.69
C LYS A 215 24.56 -4.88 -14.16
N ASP A 216 25.69 -4.33 -14.62
CA ASP A 216 25.97 -4.11 -16.03
C ASP A 216 26.54 -5.40 -16.66
N PHE A 217 25.83 -5.91 -17.67
CA PHE A 217 26.20 -7.10 -18.45
C PHE A 217 27.05 -6.77 -19.68
N GLY A 218 27.42 -5.51 -19.86
CA GLY A 218 28.19 -5.03 -21.01
C GLY A 218 27.30 -4.51 -22.13
N VAL A 219 27.87 -4.09 -23.26
CA VAL A 219 29.32 -4.01 -23.53
C VAL A 219 30.05 -2.90 -22.74
N PHE A 220 31.37 -3.01 -22.60
CA PHE A 220 32.19 -2.03 -21.87
C PHE A 220 33.03 -1.14 -22.80
N SER A 221 32.81 -1.23 -24.11
CA SER A 221 33.47 -0.44 -25.14
C SER A 221 32.50 -0.17 -26.30
N SER A 222 32.90 0.69 -27.22
CA SER A 222 32.17 0.94 -28.48
C SER A 222 32.56 -0.05 -29.60
N GLU A 223 33.28 -1.13 -29.27
CA GLU A 223 33.65 -2.14 -30.26
C GLU A 223 32.42 -2.92 -30.72
N SER A 224 32.39 -3.27 -32.00
CA SER A 224 31.24 -3.91 -32.61
C SER A 224 30.94 -5.25 -31.94
N VAL A 225 29.67 -5.43 -31.56
CA VAL A 225 29.10 -6.69 -31.06
C VAL A 225 27.71 -6.89 -31.64
N ASP A 226 27.23 -8.12 -31.59
CA ASP A 226 25.90 -8.49 -32.03
C ASP A 226 24.88 -8.33 -30.90
N TYR A 227 23.83 -7.55 -31.19
CA TYR A 227 22.78 -7.23 -30.22
C TYR A 227 22.00 -8.46 -29.68
N PRO A 228 21.78 -9.57 -30.42
CA PRO A 228 21.07 -10.73 -29.88
C PRO A 228 21.78 -11.36 -28.69
N ASP A 229 23.11 -11.43 -28.73
CA ASP A 229 23.91 -12.02 -27.66
C ASP A 229 23.79 -11.18 -26.38
N GLN A 230 23.90 -9.86 -26.52
CA GLN A 230 23.76 -8.94 -25.39
C GLN A 230 22.33 -8.95 -24.82
N ALA A 231 21.32 -8.98 -25.69
CA ALA A 231 19.93 -9.07 -25.25
C ALA A 231 19.66 -10.38 -24.48
N ALA A 232 20.23 -11.50 -24.94
CA ALA A 232 20.06 -12.80 -24.31
C ALA A 232 20.68 -12.86 -22.90
N LEU A 233 21.80 -12.19 -22.64
CA LEU A 233 22.42 -12.15 -21.31
C LEU A 233 21.47 -11.55 -20.27
N VAL A 234 20.94 -10.36 -20.54
CA VAL A 234 19.99 -9.66 -19.64
C VAL A 234 18.69 -10.44 -19.53
N ALA A 235 18.11 -10.84 -20.66
CA ALA A 235 16.84 -11.56 -20.70
C ALA A 235 16.90 -12.89 -19.94
N LYS A 236 17.98 -13.68 -20.07
CA LYS A 236 18.14 -14.93 -19.32
C LYS A 236 18.29 -14.70 -17.82
N ALA A 237 19.01 -13.66 -17.41
CA ALA A 237 19.20 -13.35 -16.00
C ALA A 237 17.86 -12.98 -15.32
N VAL A 238 17.03 -12.18 -16.01
CA VAL A 238 15.67 -11.84 -15.55
C VAL A 238 14.75 -13.06 -15.56
N ALA A 239 14.77 -13.88 -16.61
CA ALA A 239 13.92 -15.07 -16.72
C ALA A 239 14.20 -16.10 -15.62
N LYS A 240 15.44 -16.20 -15.15
CA LYS A 240 15.85 -17.06 -14.04
C LYS A 240 15.52 -16.52 -12.66
N GLY A 241 15.06 -15.26 -12.54
CA GLY A 241 14.84 -14.59 -11.26
C GLY A 241 16.13 -14.13 -10.56
N GLU A 242 17.27 -14.12 -11.26
CA GLU A 242 18.52 -13.54 -10.74
C GLU A 242 18.41 -12.01 -10.60
N PHE A 243 17.58 -11.39 -11.46
CA PHE A 243 17.24 -9.97 -11.45
C PHE A 243 15.74 -9.79 -11.62
N ASP A 244 15.19 -8.72 -11.06
CA ASP A 244 13.75 -8.46 -11.04
C ASP A 244 13.28 -7.73 -12.30
N GLN A 245 14.15 -6.89 -12.88
CA GLN A 245 13.90 -6.13 -14.11
C GLN A 245 15.15 -6.07 -14.99
N GLY A 246 14.95 -5.94 -16.30
CA GLY A 246 16.00 -5.73 -17.28
C GLY A 246 15.88 -4.39 -18.01
N ILE A 247 17.00 -3.79 -18.40
CA ILE A 247 17.07 -2.63 -19.30
C ILE A 247 18.07 -2.95 -20.41
N ILE A 248 17.63 -2.95 -21.68
CA ILE A 248 18.49 -3.25 -22.83
C ILE A 248 18.46 -2.10 -23.84
N ILE A 249 19.63 -1.59 -24.20
CA ILE A 249 19.73 -0.43 -25.09
C ILE A 249 20.48 -0.84 -26.36
N CYS A 250 19.95 -0.50 -27.53
CA CYS A 250 20.71 -0.57 -28.78
C CYS A 250 20.51 0.68 -29.62
N GLY A 251 20.92 0.68 -30.89
CA GLY A 251 20.73 1.83 -31.77
C GLY A 251 19.27 2.30 -31.84
N THR A 252 18.33 1.40 -32.13
CA THR A 252 16.89 1.71 -32.21
C THR A 252 16.06 1.12 -31.07
N GLY A 253 16.58 0.14 -30.33
CA GLY A 253 15.85 -0.63 -29.31
C GLY A 253 15.00 -1.79 -29.87
N ILE A 254 14.70 -1.77 -31.18
CA ILE A 254 13.81 -2.76 -31.82
C ILE A 254 14.43 -4.15 -31.83
N GLY A 255 15.68 -4.27 -32.31
CA GLY A 255 16.35 -5.57 -32.47
C GLY A 255 16.51 -6.31 -31.14
N VAL A 256 16.91 -5.60 -30.08
CA VAL A 256 17.05 -6.17 -28.73
C VAL A 256 15.71 -6.55 -28.12
N SER A 257 14.63 -5.79 -28.40
CA SER A 257 13.27 -6.16 -27.97
C SER A 257 12.80 -7.46 -28.62
N ILE A 258 13.02 -7.61 -29.93
CA ILE A 258 12.68 -8.84 -30.65
C ILE A 258 13.46 -10.02 -30.09
N ALA A 259 14.78 -9.87 -29.88
CA ALA A 259 15.63 -10.94 -29.36
C ALA A 259 15.27 -11.33 -27.92
N ALA A 260 15.08 -10.36 -27.02
CA ALA A 260 14.76 -10.61 -25.62
C ALA A 260 13.43 -11.36 -25.46
N ASN A 261 12.40 -10.99 -26.24
CA ASN A 261 11.09 -11.67 -26.23
C ASN A 261 11.13 -13.12 -26.78
N LYS A 262 12.27 -13.60 -27.33
CA LYS A 262 12.44 -15.02 -27.66
C LYS A 262 12.81 -15.88 -26.46
N ILE A 263 13.16 -15.28 -25.33
CA ILE A 263 13.46 -16.00 -24.09
C ILE A 263 12.16 -16.21 -23.33
N LYS A 264 11.81 -17.46 -23.04
CA LYS A 264 10.60 -17.82 -22.30
C LYS A 264 10.51 -17.08 -20.97
N GLY A 265 9.33 -16.50 -20.69
CA GLY A 265 9.06 -15.73 -19.48
C GLY A 265 9.43 -14.25 -19.59
N ILE A 266 10.00 -13.80 -20.71
CA ILE A 266 10.35 -12.40 -20.92
C ILE A 266 9.26 -11.66 -21.68
N ARG A 267 8.94 -10.49 -21.17
CA ARG A 267 8.05 -9.51 -21.77
C ARG A 267 8.81 -8.20 -21.91
N ALA A 268 9.55 -8.08 -23.01
CA ALA A 268 10.35 -6.90 -23.31
C ALA A 268 9.52 -5.85 -24.03
N ALA A 269 9.38 -4.67 -23.42
CA ALA A 269 8.67 -3.53 -23.97
C ALA A 269 9.65 -2.55 -24.64
N HIS A 270 9.37 -2.17 -25.88
CA HIS A 270 10.14 -1.14 -26.57
C HIS A 270 9.45 0.22 -26.42
N CYS A 271 10.09 1.14 -25.68
CA CYS A 271 9.49 2.41 -25.31
C CYS A 271 10.39 3.58 -25.73
N HIS A 272 9.74 4.66 -26.19
CA HIS A 272 10.38 5.93 -26.55
C HIS A 272 9.66 7.14 -25.94
N ASP A 273 8.70 6.88 -25.05
CA ASP A 273 7.91 7.90 -24.34
C ASP A 273 7.53 7.38 -22.94
N VAL A 274 7.21 8.32 -22.05
CA VAL A 274 6.94 8.10 -20.62
C VAL A 274 5.66 7.29 -20.42
N PHE A 275 4.62 7.55 -21.21
CA PHE A 275 3.32 6.90 -21.07
C PHE A 275 3.43 5.41 -21.40
N SER A 276 4.06 5.08 -22.54
CA SER A 276 4.30 3.69 -22.95
C SER A 276 5.12 2.94 -21.90
N ALA A 277 6.14 3.57 -21.32
CA ALA A 277 6.99 2.98 -20.30
C ALA A 277 6.22 2.62 -19.02
N GLN A 278 5.40 3.55 -18.53
CA GLN A 278 4.54 3.33 -17.37
C GLN A 278 3.49 2.25 -17.64
N MET A 279 2.85 2.28 -18.82
CA MET A 279 1.82 1.32 -19.20
C MET A 279 2.37 -0.08 -19.46
N ALA A 280 3.61 -0.20 -19.95
CA ALA A 280 4.26 -1.49 -20.13
C ALA A 280 4.32 -2.27 -18.80
N ARG A 281 4.69 -1.60 -17.70
CA ARG A 281 4.60 -2.22 -16.37
C ARG A 281 3.16 -2.39 -15.89
N ALA A 282 2.35 -1.34 -15.98
CA ALA A 282 1.01 -1.34 -15.40
C ALA A 282 0.06 -2.38 -16.03
N HIS A 283 0.13 -2.55 -17.35
CA HIS A 283 -0.82 -3.35 -18.12
C HIS A 283 -0.25 -4.66 -18.64
N ASN A 284 1.06 -4.74 -18.88
CA ASN A 284 1.68 -5.91 -19.50
C ASN A 284 2.60 -6.67 -18.55
N ASP A 285 2.80 -6.15 -17.33
CA ASP A 285 3.80 -6.65 -16.39
C ASP A 285 5.13 -6.93 -17.09
N SER A 286 5.57 -6.02 -17.97
CA SER A 286 6.82 -6.19 -18.71
C SER A 286 7.98 -6.30 -17.72
N ASN A 287 8.89 -7.23 -17.91
CA ASN A 287 10.05 -7.41 -17.03
C ASN A 287 11.36 -6.96 -17.67
N VAL A 288 11.31 -6.50 -18.93
CA VAL A 288 12.45 -5.90 -19.62
C VAL A 288 11.99 -4.62 -20.34
N LEU A 289 12.71 -3.51 -20.14
CA LEU A 289 12.59 -2.28 -20.92
C LEU A 289 13.64 -2.27 -22.02
N THR A 290 13.28 -1.81 -23.21
CA THR A 290 14.21 -1.62 -24.32
C THR A 290 14.09 -0.23 -24.94
N MET A 291 15.24 0.39 -25.23
CA MET A 291 15.32 1.76 -25.75
C MET A 291 16.36 1.89 -26.88
N GLY A 292 16.19 2.93 -27.70
CA GLY A 292 17.08 3.25 -28.81
C GLY A 292 17.95 4.48 -28.55
N SER A 293 19.26 4.32 -28.50
CA SER A 293 20.21 5.43 -28.29
C SER A 293 20.24 6.46 -29.42
N ARG A 294 19.81 6.08 -30.63
CA ARG A 294 19.66 6.98 -31.78
C ARG A 294 18.27 7.62 -31.87
N VAL A 295 17.37 7.26 -30.94
CA VAL A 295 15.96 7.66 -30.96
C VAL A 295 15.63 8.58 -29.80
N VAL A 296 16.11 8.27 -28.59
CA VAL A 296 15.88 9.07 -27.39
C VAL A 296 17.18 9.65 -26.84
N GLY A 297 17.14 10.92 -26.43
CA GLY A 297 18.24 11.57 -25.73
C GLY A 297 18.32 11.18 -24.24
N PRO A 298 19.47 11.36 -23.57
CA PRO A 298 19.70 10.92 -22.19
C PRO A 298 18.64 11.37 -21.17
N GLY A 299 18.29 12.65 -21.14
CA GLY A 299 17.30 13.15 -20.17
C GLY A 299 15.89 12.55 -20.34
N LEU A 300 15.47 12.33 -21.60
CA LEU A 300 14.20 11.62 -21.86
C LEU A 300 14.31 10.15 -21.49
N ALA A 301 15.44 9.50 -21.79
CA ALA A 301 15.68 8.11 -21.43
C ALA A 301 15.64 7.88 -19.91
N GLU A 302 16.21 8.79 -19.11
CA GLU A 302 16.11 8.75 -17.66
C GLU A 302 14.65 8.84 -17.19
N THR A 303 13.86 9.75 -17.76
CA THR A 303 12.44 9.91 -17.43
C THR A 303 11.63 8.66 -17.81
N ILE A 304 11.97 8.03 -18.94
CA ILE A 304 11.37 6.76 -19.39
C ILE A 304 11.72 5.63 -18.40
N VAL A 305 12.98 5.52 -17.97
CA VAL A 305 13.42 4.52 -17.00
C VAL A 305 12.75 4.75 -15.65
N GLU A 306 12.63 5.98 -15.19
CA GLU A 306 11.91 6.33 -13.96
C GLU A 306 10.45 5.86 -14.02
N ALA A 307 9.71 6.29 -15.05
CA ALA A 307 8.31 5.94 -15.21
C ALA A 307 8.08 4.43 -15.38
N TYR A 308 9.03 3.74 -16.01
CA TYR A 308 9.04 2.28 -16.07
C TYR A 308 9.22 1.70 -14.67
N LEU A 309 10.31 2.01 -13.95
CA LEU A 309 10.61 1.39 -12.66
C LEU A 309 9.57 1.70 -11.57
N GLU A 310 8.91 2.86 -11.63
CA GLU A 310 7.81 3.24 -10.74
C GLU A 310 6.47 2.59 -11.10
N GLY A 311 6.33 2.10 -12.33
CA GLY A 311 5.12 1.45 -12.83
C GLY A 311 4.74 0.21 -12.02
N LYS A 312 3.52 0.20 -11.47
CA LYS A 312 2.98 -0.93 -10.70
C LYS A 312 1.99 -1.71 -11.53
N PHE A 313 2.22 -3.01 -11.64
CA PHE A 313 1.29 -3.90 -12.33
C PHE A 313 -0.08 -3.90 -11.66
N GLN A 314 -1.13 -3.69 -12.45
CA GLN A 314 -2.49 -3.45 -11.95
C GLN A 314 -3.31 -4.75 -11.78
N GLY A 315 -2.85 -5.88 -12.31
CA GLY A 315 -3.59 -7.13 -12.24
C GLY A 315 -4.98 -7.04 -12.89
N GLY A 316 -5.98 -7.73 -12.30
CA GLY A 316 -7.36 -7.71 -12.78
C GLY A 316 -7.49 -8.12 -14.25
N ARG A 317 -8.11 -7.28 -15.08
CA ARG A 317 -8.28 -7.55 -16.53
C ARG A 317 -6.95 -7.72 -17.29
N HIS A 318 -5.87 -7.17 -16.75
CA HIS A 318 -4.54 -7.21 -17.34
C HIS A 318 -3.86 -8.57 -17.11
N GLN A 319 -4.04 -9.17 -15.93
CA GLN A 319 -3.52 -10.52 -15.62
C GLN A 319 -4.00 -11.54 -16.65
N ARG A 320 -5.31 -11.56 -16.95
CA ARG A 320 -5.89 -12.46 -17.96
C ARG A 320 -5.20 -12.36 -19.32
N ARG A 321 -4.72 -11.17 -19.71
CA ARG A 321 -4.02 -10.95 -20.99
C ARG A 321 -2.57 -11.40 -20.90
N VAL A 322 -1.90 -11.14 -19.79
CA VAL A 322 -0.55 -11.66 -19.49
C VAL A 322 -0.56 -13.18 -19.52
N ASP A 323 -1.52 -13.84 -18.88
CA ASP A 323 -1.64 -15.31 -18.89
C ASP A 323 -1.81 -15.87 -20.31
N LYS A 324 -2.52 -15.14 -21.19
CA LYS A 324 -2.63 -15.52 -22.60
C LYS A 324 -1.31 -15.37 -23.35
N ILE A 325 -0.49 -14.37 -23.02
CA ILE A 325 0.86 -14.23 -23.59
C ILE A 325 1.73 -15.41 -23.14
N THR A 326 1.71 -15.74 -21.85
CA THR A 326 2.47 -16.89 -21.32
C THR A 326 2.09 -18.20 -22.01
N LYS A 327 0.81 -18.41 -22.31
CA LYS A 327 0.34 -19.58 -23.06
C LYS A 327 0.85 -19.66 -24.51
N LEU A 328 1.31 -18.56 -25.11
CA LEU A 328 1.94 -18.59 -26.44
C LEU A 328 3.38 -19.14 -26.38
N GLU A 329 3.95 -19.29 -25.19
CA GLU A 329 5.31 -19.81 -24.95
C GLU A 329 5.34 -21.33 -24.64
N GLU A 330 4.18 -21.99 -24.70
CA GLU A 330 4.00 -23.45 -24.53
C GLU A 330 3.84 -24.13 -25.88
#